data_AF-A0AA95KEM8-F1
#
_entry.id   AF-A0AA95KEM8-F1
#
_cell.length_a   1.000
_cell.length_b   1.000
_cell.length_c   1.000
_cell.angle_alpha   90.00
_cell.angle_beta   90.00
_cell.angle_gamma   90.00
#
_symmetry.space_group_name_H-M   'P 1'
#
loop_
_entity.id
_entity.type
_entity.pdbx_description
1 polymer ?
#
loop_
_entity_poly.entity_id
_entity_poly.type
_entity_poly.pdbx_seq_one_letter_code
_entity_poly.pdbx_strand_id
1 'polypeptide(L)'
;MESQKNYPMTLRVPFSILEFIDETIEKKLQDGENKSTANRTAVSLEMLKIGARVLKKKNEQGSDQDITFDEKLALIADAVLKSKLQIESMFELSFKNPKEIDSNTINQFGYEAVNNKIKEVDYKISHFFKQK
;
A
#
# COMPACT_ATOMS: atom_id res chain seq x y z
N MET A 1 2.42 17.90 36.36
CA MET A 1 3.11 17.60 35.09
C MET A 1 4.45 16.99 35.45
N GLU A 2 4.64 15.68 35.24
CA GLU A 2 5.95 15.07 35.45
C GLU A 2 6.98 15.77 34.56
N SER A 3 8.04 16.31 35.17
CA SER A 3 9.16 16.85 34.42
C SER A 3 9.79 15.71 33.63
N GLN A 4 9.72 15.74 32.30
CA GLN A 4 10.48 14.80 31.48
C GLN A 4 11.96 14.91 31.83
N LYS A 5 12.52 13.87 32.45
CA LYS A 5 13.96 13.78 32.71
C LYS A 5 14.67 13.61 31.37
N ASN A 6 15.41 14.64 30.96
CA ASN A 6 16.27 14.60 29.79
C ASN A 6 17.63 13.99 30.17
N TYR A 7 18.15 13.11 29.33
CA TYR A 7 19.48 12.51 29.50
C TYR A 7 20.34 12.81 28.27
N PRO A 8 21.64 13.12 28.45
CA PRO A 8 22.54 13.30 27.33
C PRO A 8 22.74 11.96 26.61
N MET A 9 22.73 12.01 25.28
CA MET A 9 22.91 10.85 24.41
C MET A 9 23.98 11.19 23.37
N THR A 10 24.97 10.31 23.22
CA THR A 10 26.02 10.44 22.19
C THR A 10 25.92 9.26 21.24
N LEU A 11 25.80 9.54 19.94
CA LEU A 11 25.65 8.53 18.90
C LEU A 11 26.62 8.83 17.76
N ARG A 12 27.18 7.77 17.17
CA ARG A 12 27.90 7.88 15.89
C ARG A 12 26.88 7.67 14.78
N VAL A 13 26.82 8.62 13.85
CA VAL A 13 25.93 8.57 12.69
C VAL A 13 26.75 8.60 11.40
N PRO A 14 26.27 7.97 10.32
CA PRO A 14 26.85 8.14 8.99
C PRO A 14 26.86 9.60 8.56
N PHE A 15 27.85 9.96 7.73
CA PHE A 15 27.99 11.33 7.22
C PHE A 15 26.75 11.82 6.48
N SER A 16 26.09 10.94 5.72
CA SER A 16 24.85 11.27 4.99
C SER A 16 23.72 11.76 5.89
N ILE A 17 23.61 11.24 7.13
CA ILE A 17 22.60 11.70 8.09
C ILE A 17 22.99 13.07 8.64
N LEU A 18 24.28 13.30 8.88
CA LEU A 18 24.77 14.60 9.34
C LEU A 18 24.53 15.69 8.31
N GLU A 19 24.81 15.41 7.04
CA GLU A 19 24.57 16.32 5.91
C GLU A 19 23.10 16.70 5.81
N PHE A 20 22.19 15.72 5.89
CA PHE A 20 20.75 15.97 5.90
C PHE A 20 20.29 16.84 7.09
N ILE A 21 20.87 16.62 8.28
CA ILE A 21 20.59 17.46 9.46
C ILE A 21 21.04 18.90 9.20
N ASP A 22 22.23 19.10 8.63
CA ASP A 22 22.75 20.43 8.33
C ASP A 22 21.90 21.16 7.29
N GLU A 23 21.50 20.49 6.21
CA GLU A 23 20.56 21.04 5.21
C GLU A 23 19.22 21.44 5.84
N THR A 24 18.72 20.64 6.79
CA THR A 24 17.45 20.90 7.48
C THR A 24 17.58 22.13 8.40
N ILE A 25 18.73 22.31 9.05
CA ILE A 25 19.01 23.50 9.87
C ILE A 25 19.05 24.74 8.99
N GLU A 26 19.74 24.69 7.84
CA GLU A 26 19.81 25.81 6.91
C GLU A 26 18.43 26.24 6.44
N LYS A 27 17.56 25.29 6.07
CA LYS A 27 16.17 25.59 5.69
C LYS A 27 15.39 26.26 6.81
N LYS A 28 15.46 25.73 8.04
CA LYS A 28 14.79 26.34 9.20
C LYS A 28 15.27 27.77 9.48
N LEU A 29 16.57 28.02 9.32
CA LEU A 29 17.14 29.36 9.46
C LEU A 29 16.67 30.31 8.34
N GLN A 30 16.52 29.82 7.11
CA GLN A 30 15.95 30.58 5.99
C GLN A 30 14.48 30.94 6.24
N ASP A 31 13.72 30.05 6.88
CA ASP A 31 12.33 30.28 7.28
C ASP A 31 12.18 31.26 8.47
N GLY A 32 13.29 31.77 9.02
CA GLY A 32 13.31 32.73 10.10
C GLY A 32 13.23 32.12 11.51
N GLU A 33 13.45 30.81 11.66
CA GLU A 33 13.56 30.21 12.99
C GLU A 33 14.80 30.70 13.76
N ASN A 34 14.69 30.71 15.08
CA ASN A 34 15.78 31.09 15.97
C ASN A 34 16.87 30.01 15.99
N LYS A 35 18.14 30.43 16.15
CA LYS A 35 19.29 29.52 16.33
C LYS A 35 19.16 28.57 17.54
N SER A 36 18.31 28.91 18.51
CA SER A 36 18.01 28.06 19.65
C SER A 36 17.12 26.85 19.30
N THR A 37 16.30 26.94 18.25
CA THR A 37 15.45 25.84 17.75
C THR A 37 16.07 25.17 16.53
N ALA A 38 16.72 25.95 15.66
CA ALA A 38 17.45 25.47 14.50
C ALA A 38 18.92 25.12 14.85
N ASN A 39 19.12 24.09 15.67
CA ASN A 39 20.44 23.52 15.95
C ASN A 39 20.46 22.00 15.78
N ARG A 40 21.67 21.43 15.61
CA ARG A 40 21.87 19.99 15.38
C ARG A 40 21.19 19.12 16.44
N THR A 41 21.28 19.49 17.71
CA THR A 41 20.67 18.72 18.80
C THR A 41 19.14 18.73 18.70
N ALA A 42 18.55 19.90 18.49
CA ALA A 42 17.11 20.06 18.39
C ALA A 42 16.53 19.31 17.19
N VAL A 43 17.13 19.47 16.00
CA VAL A 43 16.72 18.77 14.77
C VAL A 43 16.92 17.26 14.91
N SER A 44 18.06 16.81 15.46
CA SER A 44 18.29 15.38 15.71
C SER A 44 17.26 14.78 16.65
N LEU A 45 16.87 15.52 17.70
CA LEU A 45 15.87 15.08 18.67
C LEU A 45 14.47 15.03 18.06
N GLU A 46 14.11 15.98 17.18
CA GLU A 46 12.88 15.93 16.39
C GLU A 46 12.84 14.70 15.48
N MET A 47 13.91 14.46 14.73
CA MET A 47 14.03 13.29 13.86
C MET A 47 13.92 11.99 14.65
N LEU A 48 14.58 11.89 15.82
CA LEU A 48 14.51 10.73 16.69
C LEU A 48 13.08 10.50 17.22
N LYS A 49 12.37 11.58 17.62
CA LYS A 49 10.97 11.50 18.06
C LYS A 49 10.06 11.00 16.95
N ILE A 50 10.24 11.49 15.72
CA ILE A 50 9.46 11.06 14.55
C ILE A 50 9.74 9.58 14.28
N GLY A 51 11.01 9.19 14.20
CA GLY A 51 11.42 7.80 13.98
C GLY A 51 10.86 6.85 15.04
N ALA A 52 10.91 7.24 16.32
CA ALA A 52 10.33 6.46 17.41
C ALA A 52 8.81 6.29 17.27
N ARG A 53 8.08 7.34 16.86
CA ARG A 53 6.63 7.25 16.61
C ARG A 53 6.29 6.33 15.44
N VAL A 54 7.06 6.42 14.35
CA VAL A 54 6.87 5.56 13.16
C VAL A 54 7.15 4.10 13.51
N LEU A 55 8.25 3.81 14.22
CA LEU A 55 8.59 2.45 14.66
C LEU A 55 7.57 1.90 15.65
N LYS A 56 7.09 2.72 16.58
CA LYS A 56 6.03 2.33 17.51
C LYS A 56 4.74 1.96 16.76
N LYS A 57 4.30 2.81 15.83
CA LYS A 57 3.13 2.54 15.00
C LYS A 57 3.31 1.29 14.14
N LYS A 58 4.48 1.10 13.53
CA LYS A 58 4.83 -0.12 12.77
C LYS A 58 4.75 -1.37 13.64
N ASN A 59 5.15 -1.30 14.90
CA ASN A 59 5.08 -2.46 15.80
C ASN A 59 3.63 -2.70 16.31
N GLU A 60 2.85 -1.64 16.52
CA GLU A 60 1.45 -1.71 16.97
C GLU A 60 0.50 -2.23 15.89
N GLN A 61 0.73 -1.87 14.62
CA GLN A 61 -0.08 -2.35 13.49
C GLN A 61 0.20 -3.82 13.15
N GLY A 62 1.06 -4.50 13.94
CA GLY A 62 1.84 -5.63 13.46
C GLY A 62 2.77 -5.14 12.35
N SER A 63 3.82 -5.90 12.03
CA SER A 63 4.30 -5.85 10.65
C SER A 63 3.06 -5.81 9.77
N ASP A 64 2.92 -4.81 8.89
CA ASP A 64 2.09 -4.95 7.68
C ASP A 64 2.19 -6.43 7.34
N GLN A 65 1.10 -7.18 7.44
CA GLN A 65 1.13 -8.57 6.99
C GLN A 65 1.71 -8.43 5.60
N ASP A 66 2.99 -8.77 5.45
CA ASP A 66 3.78 -8.39 4.29
C ASP A 66 3.13 -9.22 3.23
N ILE A 67 2.10 -8.65 2.57
CA ILE A 67 1.29 -9.33 1.60
C ILE A 67 2.36 -9.83 0.65
N THR A 68 2.53 -11.13 0.67
CA THR A 68 3.69 -11.75 0.06
C THR A 68 3.66 -11.35 -1.40
N PHE A 69 4.84 -11.27 -2.02
CA PHE A 69 4.88 -10.88 -3.42
C PHE A 69 3.90 -11.73 -4.27
N ASP A 70 3.78 -13.01 -3.94
CA ASP A 70 2.82 -13.95 -4.52
C ASP A 70 1.35 -13.56 -4.25
N GLU A 71 0.99 -13.16 -3.02
CA GLU A 71 -0.36 -12.67 -2.71
C GLU A 71 -0.68 -11.36 -3.44
N LYS A 72 0.28 -10.45 -3.59
CA LYS A 72 0.11 -9.23 -4.40
C LYS A 72 -0.13 -9.58 -5.87
N LEU A 73 0.63 -10.53 -6.42
CA LEU A 73 0.45 -11.00 -7.79
C LEU A 73 -0.89 -11.70 -7.98
N ALA A 74 -1.33 -12.51 -7.01
CA ALA A 74 -2.63 -13.16 -7.04
C ALA A 74 -3.78 -12.13 -7.04
N LEU A 75 -3.69 -11.08 -6.23
CA LEU A 75 -4.67 -9.98 -6.21
C LEU A 75 -4.73 -9.23 -7.55
N ILE A 76 -3.57 -8.95 -8.16
CA ILE A 76 -3.51 -8.30 -9.48
C ILE A 76 -4.12 -9.21 -10.56
N ALA A 77 -3.77 -10.49 -10.56
CA ALA A 77 -4.30 -11.45 -11.52
C ALA A 77 -5.82 -11.60 -11.40
N ASP A 78 -6.34 -11.71 -10.18
CA ASP A 78 -7.77 -11.76 -9.89
C ASP A 78 -8.49 -10.49 -10.40
N ALA A 79 -7.95 -9.31 -10.09
CA ALA A 79 -8.53 -8.04 -10.55
C ALA A 79 -8.57 -7.92 -12.08
N VAL A 80 -7.47 -8.26 -12.77
CA VAL A 80 -7.39 -8.20 -14.24
C VAL A 80 -8.38 -9.16 -14.90
N LEU A 81 -8.47 -10.39 -14.39
CA LEU A 81 -9.36 -11.40 -14.97
C LEU A 81 -10.84 -11.07 -14.74
N LYS A 82 -11.19 -10.58 -13.54
CA LYS A 82 -12.55 -10.10 -13.26
C LYS A 82 -12.93 -8.90 -14.13
N SER A 83 -12.04 -7.91 -14.26
CA SER A 83 -12.30 -6.75 -15.13
C SER A 83 -12.43 -7.15 -16.60
N LYS A 84 -11.60 -8.06 -17.10
CA LYS A 84 -11.72 -8.57 -18.48
C LYS A 84 -13.08 -9.24 -18.70
N LEU A 85 -13.49 -10.12 -17.78
CA LEU A 85 -14.77 -10.80 -17.87
C LEU A 85 -15.95 -9.81 -17.82
N GLN A 86 -15.90 -8.82 -16.92
CA GLN A 86 -16.91 -7.76 -16.87
C GLN A 86 -17.02 -6.99 -18.19
N ILE A 87 -15.89 -6.62 -18.81
CA ILE A 87 -15.86 -5.91 -20.08
C ILE A 87 -16.41 -6.78 -21.22
N GLU A 88 -16.02 -8.05 -21.31
CA GLU A 88 -16.55 -9.00 -22.29
C GLU A 88 -18.06 -9.16 -22.15
N SER A 89 -18.57 -9.37 -20.94
CA SER A 89 -20.00 -9.47 -20.67
C SER A 89 -20.74 -8.17 -21.01
N MET A 90 -20.17 -7.01 -20.70
CA MET A 90 -20.79 -5.72 -21.02
C MET A 90 -20.84 -5.48 -22.53
N PHE A 91 -19.79 -5.86 -23.26
CA PHE A 91 -19.74 -5.78 -24.73
C PHE A 91 -20.77 -6.72 -25.36
N GLU A 92 -20.82 -7.99 -24.96
CA GLU A 92 -21.82 -8.95 -25.49
C GLU A 92 -23.27 -8.50 -25.25
N LEU A 93 -23.55 -7.86 -24.11
CA LEU A 93 -24.86 -7.29 -23.81
C LEU A 93 -25.16 -6.01 -24.59
N SER A 94 -24.15 -5.18 -24.87
CA SER A 94 -24.33 -3.90 -25.59
C SER A 94 -24.52 -4.09 -27.10
N PHE A 95 -24.01 -5.18 -27.67
CA PHE A 95 -24.13 -5.50 -29.11
C PHE A 95 -25.31 -6.42 -29.44
N LYS A 96 -26.03 -6.96 -28.44
CA LYS A 96 -27.31 -7.64 -28.66
C LYS A 96 -28.44 -6.60 -28.65
N ASN A 97 -29.33 -6.65 -29.66
CA ASN A 97 -30.51 -5.78 -29.69
C ASN A 97 -31.35 -5.98 -28.41
N PRO A 98 -31.81 -4.92 -27.73
CA PRO A 98 -32.58 -5.03 -26.48
C PRO A 98 -33.85 -5.89 -26.60
N LYS A 99 -34.34 -6.11 -27.83
CA LYS A 99 -35.53 -6.90 -28.16
C LYS A 99 -35.28 -8.41 -28.31
N GLU A 100 -34.03 -8.85 -28.30
CA GLU A 100 -33.62 -10.27 -28.42
C GLU A 100 -33.11 -10.86 -27.10
N ILE A 101 -33.10 -10.05 -26.02
CA ILE A 101 -32.67 -10.48 -24.70
C ILE A 101 -33.85 -11.17 -24.01
N ASP A 102 -34.06 -12.46 -24.27
CA ASP A 102 -34.97 -13.30 -23.48
C ASP A 102 -34.38 -13.57 -22.09
N SER A 103 -35.24 -13.63 -21.07
CA SER A 103 -34.99 -14.15 -19.73
C SER A 103 -34.17 -15.45 -19.69
N ASN A 104 -34.36 -16.37 -20.65
CA ASN A 104 -33.52 -17.57 -20.76
C ASN A 104 -32.09 -17.28 -21.26
N THR A 105 -31.90 -16.26 -22.09
CA THR A 105 -30.59 -15.83 -22.59
C THR A 105 -29.78 -15.18 -21.47
N ILE A 106 -30.42 -14.41 -20.59
CA ILE A 106 -29.81 -13.86 -19.37
C ILE A 106 -29.42 -14.98 -18.39
N ASN A 107 -30.26 -16.01 -18.22
CA ASN A 107 -29.98 -17.12 -17.32
C ASN A 107 -28.87 -18.06 -17.84
N GLN A 108 -28.84 -18.35 -19.14
CA GLN A 108 -27.82 -19.21 -19.75
C GLN A 108 -26.47 -18.50 -19.96
N PHE A 109 -26.44 -17.24 -20.41
CA PHE A 109 -25.19 -16.49 -20.57
C PHE A 109 -24.70 -15.89 -19.25
N GLY A 110 -25.59 -15.40 -18.39
CA GLY A 110 -25.22 -14.51 -17.28
C GLY A 110 -24.73 -15.22 -16.03
N TYR A 111 -25.25 -16.41 -15.69
CA TYR A 111 -24.94 -17.05 -14.41
C TYR A 111 -24.14 -18.33 -14.54
N GLU A 112 -24.55 -19.31 -15.37
CA GLU A 112 -23.83 -20.58 -15.46
C GLU A 112 -22.53 -20.49 -16.26
N ALA A 113 -22.55 -19.86 -17.44
CA ALA A 113 -21.36 -19.69 -18.27
C ALA A 113 -20.30 -18.83 -17.56
N VAL A 114 -20.72 -17.75 -16.90
CA VAL A 114 -19.86 -16.89 -16.08
C VAL A 114 -19.34 -17.63 -14.85
N ASN A 115 -20.18 -18.36 -14.11
CA ASN A 115 -19.71 -19.14 -12.96
C ASN A 115 -18.72 -20.24 -13.35
N ASN A 116 -18.91 -20.89 -14.51
CA ASN A 116 -17.97 -21.90 -14.99
C ASN A 116 -16.64 -21.29 -15.40
N LYS A 117 -16.65 -20.12 -16.08
CA LYS A 117 -15.43 -19.37 -16.40
C LYS A 117 -14.72 -18.86 -15.14
N ILE A 118 -15.46 -18.38 -14.14
CA ILE A 118 -14.91 -17.95 -12.84
C ILE A 118 -14.27 -19.13 -12.11
N LYS A 119 -14.95 -20.28 -12.04
CA LYS A 119 -14.39 -21.51 -11.44
C LYS A 119 -13.14 -22.00 -12.18
N GLU A 120 -13.12 -21.90 -13.51
CA GLU A 120 -11.95 -22.26 -14.31
C GLU A 120 -10.77 -21.30 -14.05
N VAL A 121 -11.05 -20.00 -13.92
CA VAL A 121 -10.04 -18.99 -13.56
C VAL A 121 -9.53 -19.22 -12.13
N ASP A 122 -10.42 -19.43 -11.16
CA ASP A 122 -10.06 -19.74 -9.77
C ASP A 122 -9.21 -21.02 -9.68
N TYR A 123 -9.56 -22.04 -10.47
CA TYR A 123 -8.74 -23.25 -10.59
C TYR A 123 -7.35 -22.95 -11.17
N LYS A 124 -7.26 -22.19 -12.26
CA LYS A 124 -5.96 -21.85 -12.88
C LYS A 124 -5.08 -21.03 -11.95
N ILE A 125 -5.64 -20.02 -11.27
CA ILE A 125 -4.93 -19.21 -10.27
C ILE A 125 -4.47 -20.12 -9.12
N SER A 126 -5.38 -20.90 -8.52
CA SER A 126 -5.02 -21.75 -7.38
C SER A 126 -4.01 -22.84 -7.75
N HIS A 127 -4.08 -23.44 -8.94
CA HIS A 127 -3.12 -24.42 -9.40
C HIS A 127 -1.72 -23.82 -9.58
N PHE A 128 -1.63 -22.63 -10.19
CA PHE A 128 -0.36 -21.96 -10.47
C PHE A 128 0.32 -21.46 -9.18
N PHE A 129 -0.46 -20.96 -8.21
CA PHE A 129 0.07 -20.37 -6.97
C PHE A 129 0.14 -21.34 -5.77
N LYS A 130 -0.49 -22.52 -5.81
CA LYS A 130 -0.38 -23.54 -4.73
C LYS A 130 0.66 -24.64 -4.99
N GLN A 131 1.29 -24.69 -6.16
CA GLN A 131 2.29 -25.72 -6.51
C GLN A 131 3.71 -25.46 -5.92
N LYS A 132 3.81 -24.89 -4.71
CA LYS A 132 5.10 -24.83 -4.00
C LYS A 132 5.26 -26.00 -3.04
#